data_AF-A0A7C7LI15-F1
#
_entry.id   AF-A0A7C7LI15-F1
#
_cell.length_a   1.000
_cell.length_b   1.000
_cell.length_c   1.000
_cell.angle_alpha   90.00
_cell.angle_beta   90.00
_cell.angle_gamma   90.00
#
_symmetry.space_group_name_H-M   'P 1'
#
loop_
_entity.id
_entity.type
_entity.pdbx_description
1 polymer ?
#
loop_
_entity_poly.entity_id
_entity_poly.type
_entity_poly.pdbx_seq_one_letter_code
_entity_poly.pdbx_strand_id
1 'polypeptide(L)'
;MKLLEMYMANGKAVTVIFMALSIFLMLVPSMVIGQKCNKGKFVLKEDGLCNESPYELVFEDGFDVPELDNSKWLPRYTWHNSDGLALYTLGLNYEFADGILKLIPKKEKNRANRIDYLPETDTLGDGLVNNRQYEFTSGMIFSKNLYGDGVFEIRCKIPSGQDYWPAFWLFGDGGELDIFEFYEHGELFSNYRHRVRMNQHHNGSCPTKHYGPDYSGEFHTFKLVREPYKLEWYVDGTLKRRVWLYYGKFGKGLSCNKQVDGKKVKRNNIYPVGPMHLIVNLSIAGENPTLPNTMEIDYIKIYKRKTGS
;
A
#
# COMPACT_ATOMS: atom_id res chain seq x y z
N MET A 1 -28.37 -44.14 10.85
CA MET A 1 -28.52 -45.28 11.77
C MET A 1 -27.19 -45.49 12.48
N LYS A 2 -27.22 -45.64 13.82
CA LYS A 2 -26.12 -45.72 14.81
C LYS A 2 -25.52 -44.36 15.23
N LEU A 3 -25.40 -44.01 16.52
CA LEU A 3 -25.67 -44.66 17.82
C LEU A 3 -26.00 -43.55 18.84
N LEU A 4 -27.09 -43.68 19.59
CA LEU A 4 -27.38 -42.86 20.79
C LEU A 4 -26.77 -43.60 21.99
N GLU A 5 -25.83 -42.98 22.70
CA GLU A 5 -25.44 -43.43 24.04
C GLU A 5 -26.29 -42.71 25.09
N MET A 6 -26.99 -43.47 25.92
CA MET A 6 -27.71 -42.97 27.10
C MET A 6 -26.81 -43.14 28.33
N TYR A 7 -26.37 -42.03 28.92
CA TYR A 7 -25.75 -42.02 30.25
C TYR A 7 -26.82 -41.81 31.32
N MET A 8 -26.90 -42.72 32.29
CA MET A 8 -27.77 -42.61 33.46
C MET A 8 -26.95 -42.20 34.67
N ALA A 9 -27.16 -40.96 35.15
CA ALA A 9 -26.75 -40.54 36.48
C ALA A 9 -27.99 -40.00 37.22
N ASN A 10 -28.37 -40.68 38.31
CA ASN A 10 -29.40 -40.26 39.27
C ASN A 10 -30.82 -40.00 38.72
N GLY A 11 -31.41 -40.99 38.06
CA GLY A 11 -32.87 -41.16 38.02
C GLY A 11 -33.68 -40.12 37.23
N LYS A 12 -33.04 -39.27 36.42
CA LYS A 12 -33.71 -38.39 35.46
C LYS A 12 -33.05 -38.55 34.10
N ALA A 13 -33.83 -38.88 33.08
CA ALA A 13 -33.35 -38.94 31.69
C ALA A 13 -32.92 -37.54 31.24
N VAL A 14 -31.64 -37.37 30.95
CA VAL A 14 -31.10 -36.13 30.35
C VAL A 14 -30.87 -36.39 28.87
N THR A 15 -31.73 -35.82 28.03
CA THR A 15 -31.54 -35.83 26.58
C THR A 15 -30.50 -34.77 26.20
N VAL A 16 -29.30 -35.19 25.80
CA VAL A 16 -28.28 -34.28 25.25
C VAL A 16 -28.60 -34.07 23.77
N ILE A 17 -29.11 -32.88 23.43
CA ILE A 17 -29.31 -32.45 22.05
C ILE A 17 -27.99 -31.90 21.52
N PHE A 18 -27.32 -32.61 20.62
CA PHE A 18 -26.22 -32.05 19.83
C PHE A 18 -26.80 -31.03 18.84
N MET A 19 -26.72 -29.74 19.18
CA MET A 19 -26.98 -28.66 18.22
C MET A 19 -25.81 -28.62 17.24
N ALA A 20 -26.04 -29.07 16.01
CA ALA A 20 -25.10 -28.85 14.91
C ALA A 20 -25.01 -27.34 14.64
N LEU A 21 -23.94 -26.70 15.13
CA LEU A 21 -23.64 -25.31 14.82
C LEU A 21 -23.30 -25.23 13.32
N SER A 22 -24.31 -24.90 12.53
CA SER A 22 -24.15 -24.59 11.12
C SER A 22 -23.41 -23.27 11.04
N ILE A 23 -22.10 -23.30 10.77
CA ILE A 23 -21.30 -22.09 10.52
C ILE A 23 -21.81 -21.49 9.21
N PHE A 24 -22.79 -20.61 9.32
CA PHE A 24 -23.18 -19.73 8.23
C PHE A 24 -22.02 -18.76 8.03
N LEU A 25 -21.21 -19.01 7.01
CA LEU A 25 -20.17 -18.09 6.56
C LEU A 25 -20.89 -16.83 6.07
N MET A 26 -21.17 -15.89 7.00
CA MET A 26 -21.66 -14.57 6.63
C MET A 26 -20.56 -13.91 5.84
N LEU A 27 -20.70 -13.92 4.51
CA LEU A 27 -20.04 -12.98 3.62
C LEU A 27 -20.44 -11.59 4.11
N VAL A 28 -19.65 -11.01 5.02
CA VAL A 28 -19.81 -9.62 5.42
C VAL A 28 -19.59 -8.83 4.13
N PRO A 29 -20.62 -8.21 3.55
CA PRO A 29 -20.42 -7.37 2.40
C PRO A 29 -19.51 -6.25 2.89
N SER A 30 -18.32 -6.12 2.30
CA SER A 30 -17.44 -4.99 2.54
C SER A 30 -18.26 -3.72 2.32
N MET A 31 -18.67 -3.08 3.42
CA MET A 31 -19.54 -1.93 3.40
C MET A 31 -18.70 -0.76 2.89
N VAL A 32 -18.82 -0.44 1.60
CA VAL A 32 -18.15 0.71 1.00
C VAL A 32 -18.89 1.96 1.47
N ILE A 33 -18.43 2.59 2.55
CA ILE A 33 -18.89 3.91 2.96
C ILE A 33 -18.63 4.87 1.79
N GLY A 34 -19.67 5.60 1.37
CA GLY A 34 -19.66 6.48 0.20
C GLY A 34 -18.42 7.38 0.15
N GLN A 35 -17.53 7.06 -0.78
CA GLN A 35 -16.23 7.69 -0.94
C GLN A 35 -16.37 9.11 -1.50
N LYS A 36 -16.08 10.15 -0.70
CA LYS A 36 -16.01 11.55 -1.17
C LYS A 36 -14.67 11.83 -1.87
N CYS A 37 -14.42 11.24 -3.04
CA CYS A 37 -13.35 11.74 -3.92
C CYS A 37 -13.84 12.97 -4.69
N ASN A 38 -12.96 13.95 -4.94
CA ASN A 38 -13.27 15.12 -5.75
C ASN A 38 -13.57 14.71 -7.22
N LYS A 39 -14.77 15.05 -7.70
CA LYS A 39 -15.25 14.70 -9.05
C LYS A 39 -15.86 15.91 -9.75
N GLY A 40 -15.42 16.18 -10.98
CA GLY A 40 -15.93 17.27 -11.83
C GLY A 40 -16.82 16.77 -12.97
N LYS A 41 -17.73 17.63 -13.48
CA LYS A 41 -18.47 17.33 -14.72
C LYS A 41 -17.51 17.45 -15.92
N PHE A 42 -17.59 16.51 -16.85
CA PHE A 42 -16.72 16.45 -18.03
C PHE A 42 -17.51 15.95 -19.24
N VAL A 43 -17.14 16.39 -20.44
CA VAL A 43 -17.66 15.88 -21.72
C VAL A 43 -16.53 15.11 -22.39
N LEU A 44 -16.73 13.82 -22.60
CA LEU A 44 -15.77 13.00 -23.35
C LEU A 44 -15.77 13.45 -24.81
N LYS A 45 -14.58 13.60 -25.39
CA LYS A 45 -14.38 14.04 -26.78
C LYS A 45 -13.99 12.89 -27.72
N GLU A 46 -13.57 11.76 -27.16
CA GLU A 46 -13.15 10.57 -27.87
C GLU A 46 -13.42 9.35 -26.99
N ASP A 47 -13.67 8.20 -27.64
CA ASP A 47 -13.79 6.91 -26.94
C ASP A 47 -12.39 6.34 -26.67
N GLY A 48 -12.19 5.82 -25.46
CA GLY A 48 -10.91 5.21 -25.09
C GLY A 48 -10.75 3.82 -25.70
N LEU A 49 -9.60 3.54 -26.31
CA LEU A 49 -9.22 2.18 -26.74
C LEU A 49 -8.61 1.41 -25.56
N CYS A 50 -9.24 0.30 -25.15
CA CYS A 50 -8.62 -0.60 -24.19
C CYS A 50 -7.47 -1.36 -24.86
N ASN A 51 -6.26 -1.24 -24.33
CA ASN A 51 -5.23 -2.26 -24.59
C ASN A 51 -5.59 -3.51 -23.78
N GLU A 52 -5.96 -4.60 -24.45
CA GLU A 52 -6.27 -5.88 -23.81
C GLU A 52 -5.12 -6.89 -23.92
N SER A 53 -4.00 -6.50 -24.53
CA SER A 53 -2.80 -7.34 -24.68
C SER A 53 -2.31 -7.86 -23.33
N PRO A 54 -1.73 -9.07 -23.28
CA PRO A 54 -1.24 -9.63 -22.03
C PRO A 54 -0.16 -8.75 -21.40
N TYR A 55 -0.06 -8.85 -20.07
CA TYR A 55 1.03 -8.23 -19.32
C TYR A 55 2.34 -8.99 -19.55
N GLU A 56 3.45 -8.27 -19.62
CA GLU A 56 4.81 -8.79 -19.63
C GLU A 56 5.62 -8.17 -18.49
N LEU A 57 6.54 -8.95 -17.92
CA LEU A 57 7.43 -8.50 -16.86
C LEU A 57 8.45 -7.52 -17.45
N VAL A 58 8.55 -6.32 -16.85
CA VAL A 58 9.47 -5.27 -17.30
C VAL A 58 10.46 -4.83 -16.23
N PHE A 59 10.23 -5.23 -14.98
CA PHE A 59 11.12 -5.00 -13.86
C PHE A 59 10.91 -6.07 -12.81
N GLU A 60 12.01 -6.56 -12.24
CA GLU A 60 12.01 -7.50 -11.12
C GLU A 60 13.23 -7.23 -10.23
N ASP A 61 13.01 -7.32 -8.93
CA ASP A 61 14.07 -7.49 -7.96
C ASP A 61 13.64 -8.55 -6.93
N GLY A 62 14.41 -9.63 -6.83
CA GLY A 62 14.26 -10.70 -5.85
C GLY A 62 15.27 -10.61 -4.71
N PHE A 63 16.12 -9.57 -4.68
CA PHE A 63 17.06 -9.31 -3.59
C PHE A 63 18.01 -10.49 -3.25
N ASP A 64 18.33 -11.32 -4.25
CA ASP A 64 19.19 -12.51 -4.11
C ASP A 64 20.68 -12.18 -3.87
N VAL A 65 21.06 -10.92 -4.07
CA VAL A 65 22.43 -10.42 -3.88
C VAL A 65 22.55 -9.66 -2.56
N PRO A 66 23.69 -9.73 -1.86
CA PRO A 66 23.84 -9.17 -0.51
C PRO A 66 24.05 -7.64 -0.49
N GLU A 67 23.53 -6.92 -1.48
CA GLU A 67 23.67 -5.48 -1.61
C GLU A 67 22.50 -4.88 -2.42
N LEU A 68 22.28 -3.58 -2.23
CA LEU A 68 21.26 -2.87 -3.00
C LEU A 68 21.75 -2.67 -4.45
N ASP A 69 20.96 -3.13 -5.42
CA ASP A 69 21.25 -2.87 -6.83
C ASP A 69 21.07 -1.38 -7.13
N ASN A 70 22.20 -0.66 -7.12
CA ASN A 70 22.25 0.76 -7.40
C ASN A 70 21.91 1.10 -8.86
N SER A 71 21.75 0.14 -9.78
CA SER A 71 21.19 0.42 -11.11
C SER A 71 19.66 0.58 -11.06
N LYS A 72 19.01 -0.03 -10.05
CA LYS A 72 17.55 -0.02 -9.87
C LYS A 72 17.09 0.97 -8.81
N TRP A 73 17.84 1.11 -7.72
CA TRP A 73 17.37 1.78 -6.51
C TRP A 73 18.27 2.94 -6.07
N LEU A 74 17.65 3.88 -5.34
CA LEU A 74 18.27 4.88 -4.49
C LEU A 74 17.86 4.60 -3.05
N PRO A 75 18.75 4.71 -2.06
CA PRO A 75 18.44 4.47 -0.65
C PRO A 75 17.88 5.71 0.06
N ARG A 76 17.23 6.62 -0.68
CA ARG A 76 16.71 7.90 -0.19
C ARG A 76 15.64 8.45 -1.14
N TYR A 77 14.85 9.40 -0.67
CA TYR A 77 14.10 10.27 -1.56
C TYR A 77 15.03 11.26 -2.26
N THR A 78 14.51 11.88 -3.32
CA THR A 78 15.21 12.96 -4.03
C THR A 78 14.91 14.34 -3.46
N TRP A 79 13.99 14.46 -2.48
CA TRP A 79 13.56 15.75 -1.92
C TRP A 79 13.66 15.87 -0.38
N HIS A 80 13.85 14.78 0.37
CA HIS A 80 14.05 14.79 1.83
C HIS A 80 14.70 13.49 2.32
N ASN A 81 15.19 13.47 3.55
CA ASN A 81 15.88 12.32 4.13
C ASN A 81 15.11 11.60 5.23
N SER A 82 13.94 12.09 5.61
CA SER A 82 13.21 11.57 6.76
C SER A 82 11.72 11.53 6.51
N ASP A 83 11.07 10.53 7.09
CA ASP A 83 9.61 10.47 7.18
C ASP A 83 9.21 10.03 8.58
N GLY A 84 8.02 10.44 9.04
CA GLY A 84 7.64 10.31 10.43
C GLY A 84 8.74 10.81 11.38
N LEU A 85 9.19 9.94 12.29
CA LEU A 85 10.25 10.20 13.27
C LEU A 85 11.63 9.63 12.87
N ALA A 86 11.75 8.99 11.70
CA ALA A 86 12.96 8.26 11.30
C ALA A 86 13.75 8.95 10.19
N LEU A 87 15.08 8.97 10.34
CA LEU A 87 16.03 9.33 9.29
C LEU A 87 16.36 8.11 8.41
N TYR A 88 16.33 8.26 7.10
CA TYR A 88 16.83 7.26 6.17
C TYR A 88 18.33 7.42 5.95
N THR A 89 19.09 6.37 6.24
CA THR A 89 20.56 6.43 6.40
C THR A 89 21.34 6.02 5.17
N LEU A 90 20.84 6.30 3.97
CA LEU A 90 21.52 6.01 2.70
C LEU A 90 22.00 4.55 2.58
N GLY A 91 21.28 3.63 3.22
CA GLY A 91 21.46 2.19 3.09
C GLY A 91 22.17 1.46 4.24
N LEU A 92 22.33 2.11 5.39
CA LEU A 92 22.88 1.49 6.60
C LEU A 92 21.84 0.72 7.45
N ASN A 93 20.60 0.66 6.95
CA ASN A 93 19.46 0.01 7.61
C ASN A 93 18.88 -1.12 6.74
N TYR A 94 19.74 -1.84 6.01
CA TYR A 94 19.40 -3.02 5.23
C TYR A 94 20.12 -4.28 5.73
N GLU A 95 19.47 -5.41 5.55
CA GLU A 95 20.10 -6.74 5.58
C GLU A 95 19.53 -7.54 4.41
N PHE A 96 20.39 -8.29 3.73
CA PHE A 96 20.02 -9.16 2.63
C PHE A 96 20.37 -10.59 3.03
N ALA A 97 19.35 -11.45 3.09
CA ALA A 97 19.54 -12.85 3.46
C ALA A 97 18.44 -13.70 2.81
N ASP A 98 18.83 -14.84 2.22
CA ASP A 98 17.91 -15.84 1.68
C ASP A 98 16.89 -15.29 0.67
N GLY A 99 17.30 -14.35 -0.20
CA GLY A 99 16.41 -13.69 -1.17
C GLY A 99 15.46 -12.67 -0.54
N ILE A 100 15.70 -12.24 0.70
CA ILE A 100 14.88 -11.25 1.41
C ILE A 100 15.70 -9.99 1.66
N LEU A 101 15.17 -8.84 1.24
CA LEU A 101 15.59 -7.53 1.74
C LEU A 101 14.84 -7.21 3.03
N LYS A 102 15.58 -6.96 4.12
CA LYS A 102 15.03 -6.45 5.38
C LYS A 102 15.32 -4.95 5.50
N LEU A 103 14.29 -4.15 5.70
CA LEU A 103 14.42 -2.76 6.16
C LEU A 103 14.38 -2.77 7.69
N ILE A 104 15.45 -2.28 8.33
CA ILE A 104 15.68 -2.44 9.77
C ILE A 104 15.68 -1.08 10.47
N PRO A 105 14.59 -0.64 11.13
CA PRO A 105 14.62 0.52 11.99
C PRO A 105 15.53 0.28 13.20
N LYS A 106 16.23 1.32 13.64
CA LYS A 106 17.11 1.31 14.82
C LYS A 106 16.82 2.53 15.68
N LYS A 107 16.90 2.37 17.01
CA LYS A 107 16.90 3.49 17.96
C LYS A 107 18.33 4.00 18.07
N GLU A 108 18.63 5.01 17.28
CA GLU A 108 19.96 5.56 17.09
C GLU A 108 19.85 7.07 16.87
N LYS A 109 20.49 7.84 17.74
CA LYS A 109 20.49 9.29 17.63
C LYS A 109 21.35 9.73 16.46
N ASN A 110 20.76 10.50 15.56
CA ASN A 110 21.48 11.06 14.42
C ASN A 110 21.09 12.53 14.22
N ARG A 111 22.00 13.34 13.69
CA ARG A 111 21.76 14.74 13.36
C ARG A 111 22.04 14.95 11.88
N ALA A 112 21.02 15.36 11.15
CA ALA A 112 21.10 15.54 9.70
C ALA A 112 20.13 16.61 9.22
N ASN A 113 20.40 17.16 8.03
CA ASN A 113 19.44 18.01 7.34
C ASN A 113 18.25 17.16 6.88
N ARG A 114 17.03 17.67 7.05
CA ARG A 114 15.84 17.04 6.47
C ARG A 114 15.84 17.14 4.95
N ILE A 115 16.32 18.26 4.41
CA ILE A 115 16.50 18.50 2.97
C ILE A 115 17.97 18.79 2.72
N ASP A 116 18.66 17.87 2.03
CA ASP A 116 20.12 17.90 1.82
C ASP A 116 20.64 19.18 1.18
N TYR A 117 19.91 19.69 0.18
CA TYR A 117 20.37 20.82 -0.65
C TYR A 117 20.02 22.20 -0.07
N LEU A 118 19.40 22.26 1.11
CA LEU A 118 19.13 23.52 1.81
C LEU A 118 20.14 23.74 2.95
N PRO A 119 20.48 25.01 3.28
CA PRO A 119 21.28 25.34 4.45
C PRO A 119 20.75 24.71 5.74
N GLU A 120 21.65 24.40 6.66
CA GLU A 120 21.28 23.79 7.95
C GLU A 120 20.43 24.69 8.83
N THR A 121 20.57 26.02 8.69
CA THR A 121 19.88 27.06 9.48
C THR A 121 18.50 27.44 8.92
N ASP A 122 18.14 26.96 7.73
CA ASP A 122 16.86 27.33 7.10
C ASP A 122 15.68 26.78 7.90
N THR A 123 14.65 27.60 8.06
CA THR A 123 13.37 27.16 8.62
C THR A 123 12.52 26.55 7.51
N LEU A 124 12.14 25.28 7.66
CA LEU A 124 11.32 24.56 6.69
C LEU A 124 9.83 24.86 6.87
N GLY A 125 9.00 24.34 5.96
CA GLY A 125 7.55 24.60 5.94
C GLY A 125 6.76 24.13 7.18
N ASP A 126 7.38 23.33 8.05
CA ASP A 126 6.82 22.93 9.35
C ASP A 126 7.30 23.82 10.52
N GLY A 127 8.02 24.92 10.22
CA GLY A 127 8.50 25.87 11.22
C GLY A 127 9.75 25.43 11.98
N LEU A 128 10.32 24.27 11.65
CA LEU A 128 11.53 23.75 12.28
C LEU A 128 12.76 24.01 11.41
N VAL A 129 13.90 24.19 12.05
CA VAL A 129 15.21 24.31 11.39
C VAL A 129 15.51 23.02 10.59
N ASN A 130 16.19 23.16 9.45
CA ASN A 130 16.48 22.07 8.53
C ASN A 130 17.34 20.99 9.18
N ASN A 131 18.36 21.38 9.94
CA ASN A 131 19.18 20.45 10.72
C ASN A 131 18.42 19.96 11.96
N ARG A 132 18.12 18.67 11.97
CA ARG A 132 17.27 18.03 12.98
C ARG A 132 18.02 16.93 13.70
N GLN A 133 17.62 16.71 14.95
CA GLN A 133 17.95 15.51 15.68
C GLN A 133 16.85 14.47 15.46
N TYR A 134 17.25 13.27 15.10
CA TYR A 134 16.39 12.10 14.92
C TYR A 134 16.76 11.07 15.99
N GLU A 135 15.74 10.47 16.62
CA GLU A 135 15.93 9.41 17.62
C GLU A 135 15.96 8.01 16.98
N PHE A 136 15.54 7.92 15.71
CA PHE A 136 15.46 6.68 14.95
C PHE A 136 16.10 6.82 13.58
N THR A 137 16.73 5.73 13.13
CA THR A 137 17.15 5.52 11.76
C THR A 137 16.34 4.39 11.13
N SER A 138 16.14 4.41 9.82
CA SER A 138 15.44 3.34 9.11
C SER A 138 15.85 3.21 7.64
N GLY A 139 15.25 2.25 6.93
CA GLY A 139 15.50 1.93 5.54
C GLY A 139 14.35 2.29 4.61
N MET A 140 14.70 2.63 3.38
CA MET A 140 13.77 2.78 2.25
C MET A 140 14.45 2.42 0.93
N ILE A 141 13.71 2.14 -0.13
CA ILE A 141 14.22 2.05 -1.49
C ILE A 141 13.33 2.86 -2.43
N PHE A 142 13.97 3.58 -3.35
CA PHE A 142 13.34 4.49 -4.30
C PHE A 142 13.79 4.12 -5.70
N SER A 143 12.87 3.85 -6.64
CA SER A 143 13.28 3.41 -7.97
C SER A 143 13.96 4.54 -8.76
N LYS A 144 15.06 4.23 -9.44
CA LYS A 144 15.71 5.16 -10.37
C LYS A 144 14.84 5.48 -11.58
N ASN A 145 14.10 4.47 -12.05
CA ASN A 145 13.21 4.61 -13.20
C ASN A 145 11.82 5.11 -12.78
N LEU A 146 11.18 5.78 -13.73
CA LEU A 146 9.79 6.20 -13.70
C LEU A 146 8.92 5.16 -14.44
N TYR A 147 7.75 4.86 -13.89
CA TYR A 147 6.82 3.87 -14.44
C TYR A 147 5.45 4.48 -14.68
N GLY A 148 4.91 4.26 -15.89
CA GLY A 148 3.55 4.63 -16.26
C GLY A 148 2.52 3.58 -15.83
N ASP A 149 1.53 3.34 -16.70
CA ASP A 149 0.53 2.30 -16.45
C ASP A 149 1.14 0.89 -16.49
N GLY A 150 0.62 0.02 -15.63
CA GLY A 150 1.19 -1.29 -15.38
C GLY A 150 0.62 -1.95 -14.12
N VAL A 151 1.12 -3.14 -13.82
CA VAL A 151 0.87 -3.84 -12.56
C VAL A 151 2.09 -3.69 -11.69
N PHE A 152 1.89 -3.18 -10.48
CA PHE A 152 2.93 -3.03 -9.46
C PHE A 152 2.64 -4.03 -8.35
N GLU A 153 3.59 -4.92 -8.06
CA GLU A 153 3.42 -5.99 -7.09
C GLU A 153 4.63 -6.05 -6.17
N ILE A 154 4.35 -6.24 -4.88
CA ILE A 154 5.33 -6.54 -3.84
C ILE A 154 4.84 -7.74 -3.04
N ARG A 155 5.76 -8.64 -2.71
CA ARG A 155 5.54 -9.65 -1.67
C ARG A 155 6.38 -9.29 -0.46
N CYS A 156 5.73 -8.98 0.66
CA CYS A 156 6.41 -8.54 1.87
C CYS A 156 5.67 -8.97 3.13
N LYS A 157 6.40 -8.99 4.24
CA LYS A 157 5.87 -9.11 5.61
C LYS A 157 6.16 -7.81 6.34
N ILE A 158 5.12 -7.15 6.83
CA ILE A 158 5.27 -5.90 7.59
C ILE A 158 5.74 -6.20 9.02
N PRO A 159 6.40 -5.26 9.72
CA PRO A 159 6.74 -5.43 11.12
C PRO A 159 5.50 -5.67 11.98
N SER A 160 5.65 -6.46 13.03
CA SER A 160 4.63 -6.59 14.08
C SER A 160 4.73 -5.45 15.11
N GLY A 161 3.75 -5.27 15.99
CA GLY A 161 3.81 -4.26 17.07
C GLY A 161 3.65 -2.81 16.58
N GLN A 162 3.39 -1.86 17.48
CA GLN A 162 2.94 -0.51 17.13
C GLN A 162 4.03 0.45 16.61
N ASP A 163 3.61 1.66 16.23
CA ASP A 163 4.45 2.82 15.89
C ASP A 163 5.33 2.68 14.62
N TYR A 164 5.10 1.63 13.83
CA TYR A 164 5.67 1.52 12.48
C TYR A 164 4.78 2.15 11.42
N TRP A 165 5.41 2.59 10.34
CA TRP A 165 4.74 3.03 9.12
C TRP A 165 5.42 2.42 7.89
N PRO A 166 5.22 1.11 7.63
CA PRO A 166 5.59 0.51 6.36
C PRO A 166 4.65 0.96 5.25
N ALA A 167 5.21 1.29 4.10
CA ALA A 167 4.46 1.72 2.93
C ALA A 167 5.09 1.20 1.63
N PHE A 168 4.22 0.97 0.65
CA PHE A 168 4.56 0.72 -0.74
C PHE A 168 3.69 1.59 -1.62
N TRP A 169 4.30 2.51 -2.37
CA TRP A 169 3.57 3.61 -2.98
C TRP A 169 4.27 4.12 -4.23
N LEU A 170 3.53 4.91 -5.02
CA LEU A 170 4.01 5.58 -6.21
C LEU A 170 3.92 7.09 -6.04
N PHE A 171 4.92 7.81 -6.54
CA PHE A 171 4.94 9.28 -6.50
C PHE A 171 5.52 9.89 -7.78
N GLY A 172 4.92 11.00 -8.23
CA GLY A 172 5.42 11.80 -9.35
C GLY A 172 4.54 13.03 -9.60
N ASP A 173 4.76 13.72 -10.71
CA ASP A 173 4.08 14.98 -11.03
C ASP A 173 2.54 14.87 -11.02
N GLY A 174 2.00 13.70 -11.39
CA GLY A 174 0.56 13.47 -11.35
C GLY A 174 0.01 12.92 -10.04
N GLY A 175 0.76 13.04 -8.95
CA GLY A 175 0.31 12.75 -7.59
C GLY A 175 0.91 11.50 -6.97
N GLU A 176 0.19 10.95 -6.00
CA GLU A 176 0.58 9.84 -5.14
C GLU A 176 -0.45 8.71 -5.22
N LEU A 177 0.03 7.47 -5.21
CA LEU A 177 -0.78 6.27 -5.07
C LEU A 177 -0.20 5.34 -4.02
N ASP A 178 -0.95 5.13 -2.94
CA ASP A 178 -0.58 4.15 -1.94
C ASP A 178 -1.11 2.79 -2.35
N ILE A 179 -0.19 1.86 -2.63
CA ILE A 179 -0.52 0.46 -2.87
C ILE A 179 -0.84 -0.19 -1.54
N PHE A 180 -0.04 0.11 -0.51
CA PHE A 180 -0.43 -0.01 0.88
C PHE A 180 0.24 1.05 1.75
N GLU A 181 -0.43 1.42 2.84
CA GLU A 181 0.20 1.97 4.04
C GLU A 181 -0.43 1.35 5.30
N PHE A 182 0.42 1.10 6.29
CA PHE A 182 0.00 0.68 7.62
C PHE A 182 0.52 1.69 8.64
N TYR A 183 -0.36 2.49 9.23
CA TYR A 183 0.02 3.39 10.34
C TYR A 183 -1.20 3.84 11.15
N GLU A 184 -1.01 4.33 12.36
CA GLU A 184 -2.07 4.95 13.16
C GLU A 184 -1.60 6.25 13.79
N HIS A 185 -2.38 7.32 13.63
CA HIS A 185 -2.28 8.51 14.46
C HIS A 185 -3.44 8.48 15.46
N GLY A 186 -3.15 8.54 16.76
CA GLY A 186 -4.15 8.73 17.80
C GLY A 186 -4.84 7.44 18.29
N GLU A 187 -4.42 7.00 19.46
CA GLU A 187 -5.11 6.29 20.55
C GLU A 187 -5.85 4.95 20.36
N LEU A 188 -5.85 4.30 19.19
CA LEU A 188 -6.25 2.88 19.12
C LEU A 188 -5.27 2.05 18.29
N PHE A 189 -4.00 2.05 18.70
CA PHE A 189 -2.86 1.36 18.08
C PHE A 189 -3.00 -0.17 17.92
N SER A 190 -4.08 -0.78 18.43
CA SER A 190 -4.21 -2.24 18.51
C SER A 190 -4.55 -2.92 17.18
N ASN A 191 -4.97 -2.17 16.15
CA ASN A 191 -5.50 -2.75 14.90
C ASN A 191 -4.76 -2.36 13.62
N TYR A 192 -3.65 -1.62 13.70
CA TYR A 192 -2.98 -1.14 12.48
C TYR A 192 -2.55 -2.30 11.56
N ARG A 193 -2.09 -3.44 12.12
CA ARG A 193 -1.68 -4.66 11.38
C ARG A 193 -2.82 -5.35 10.65
N HIS A 194 -4.05 -5.00 10.98
CA HIS A 194 -5.26 -5.49 10.32
C HIS A 194 -5.82 -4.49 9.31
N ARG A 195 -5.22 -3.29 9.19
CA ARG A 195 -5.84 -2.17 8.49
C ARG A 195 -4.92 -1.53 7.47
N VAL A 196 -5.12 -1.93 6.21
CA VAL A 196 -4.42 -1.37 5.06
C VAL A 196 -5.12 -0.13 4.51
N ARG A 197 -4.36 0.94 4.27
CA ARG A 197 -4.80 2.10 3.50
C ARG A 197 -4.33 1.99 2.05
N MET A 198 -5.14 2.51 1.13
CA MET A 198 -4.97 2.36 -0.31
C MET A 198 -5.43 3.66 -0.98
N ASN A 199 -4.70 4.76 -0.79
CA ASN A 199 -5.20 6.08 -1.10
C ASN A 199 -4.73 6.60 -2.47
N GLN A 200 -5.28 7.76 -2.82
CA GLN A 200 -4.94 8.55 -4.00
C GLN A 200 -4.79 9.99 -3.53
N HIS A 201 -3.68 10.63 -3.89
CA HIS A 201 -3.45 12.04 -3.57
C HIS A 201 -3.06 12.79 -4.84
N HIS A 202 -3.98 13.61 -5.35
CA HIS A 202 -3.73 14.51 -6.47
C HIS A 202 -4.77 15.63 -6.43
N ASN A 203 -4.31 16.86 -6.14
CA ASN A 203 -5.20 18.03 -5.95
C ASN A 203 -6.34 17.78 -4.93
N GLY A 204 -6.01 17.05 -3.86
CA GLY A 204 -6.93 16.53 -2.85
C GLY A 204 -6.54 15.10 -2.44
N SER A 205 -7.18 14.55 -1.41
CA SER A 205 -6.95 13.17 -0.96
C SER A 205 -8.24 12.35 -1.06
N CYS A 206 -8.12 11.07 -1.39
CA CYS A 206 -9.20 10.11 -1.31
C CYS A 206 -8.86 8.90 -0.42
N PRO A 207 -8.86 9.10 0.92
CA PRO A 207 -8.40 8.11 1.86
C PRO A 207 -9.37 6.94 1.99
N THR A 208 -8.84 5.74 2.22
CA THR A 208 -9.64 4.55 2.55
C THR A 208 -8.98 3.72 3.63
N LYS A 209 -9.79 2.90 4.29
CA LYS A 209 -9.34 1.90 5.25
C LYS A 209 -9.99 0.57 4.90
N HIS A 210 -9.20 -0.47 4.73
CA HIS A 210 -9.66 -1.83 4.47
C HIS A 210 -9.16 -2.75 5.58
N TYR A 211 -10.05 -3.54 6.17
CA TYR A 211 -9.71 -4.50 7.22
C TYR A 211 -9.41 -5.88 6.62
N GLY A 212 -8.51 -6.62 7.25
CA GLY A 212 -8.11 -7.97 6.82
C GLY A 212 -7.44 -8.77 7.94
N PRO A 213 -6.72 -9.85 7.60
CA PRO A 213 -5.94 -10.62 8.57
C PRO A 213 -4.83 -9.77 9.20
N ASP A 214 -4.12 -10.34 10.17
CA ASP A 214 -2.87 -9.76 10.66
C ASP A 214 -1.81 -9.87 9.56
N TYR A 215 -1.48 -8.75 8.92
CA TYR A 215 -0.51 -8.72 7.82
C TYR A 215 0.95 -8.83 8.27
N SER A 216 1.22 -8.86 9.58
CA SER A 216 2.59 -8.98 10.12
C SER A 216 3.05 -10.41 10.41
N GLY A 217 2.11 -11.37 10.43
CA GLY A 217 2.42 -12.76 10.77
C GLY A 217 3.12 -13.51 9.64
N GLU A 218 2.76 -13.22 8.39
CA GLU A 218 3.19 -13.95 7.20
C GLU A 218 3.50 -12.99 6.04
N PHE A 219 4.13 -13.50 4.98
CA PHE A 219 4.28 -12.75 3.74
C PHE A 219 2.95 -12.63 3.00
N HIS A 220 2.64 -11.42 2.56
CA HIS A 220 1.46 -11.11 1.76
C HIS A 220 1.86 -10.47 0.43
N THR A 221 1.05 -10.70 -0.60
CA THR A 221 1.23 -10.06 -1.89
C THR A 221 0.28 -8.87 -2.01
N PHE A 222 0.84 -7.67 -2.10
CA PHE A 222 0.11 -6.44 -2.36
C PHE A 222 0.31 -6.03 -3.81
N LYS A 223 -0.79 -5.75 -4.51
CA LYS A 223 -0.76 -5.45 -5.93
C LYS A 223 -1.67 -4.29 -6.29
N LEU A 224 -1.16 -3.38 -7.11
CA LEU A 224 -1.93 -2.36 -7.81
C LEU A 224 -1.92 -2.65 -9.31
N VAL A 225 -3.11 -2.83 -9.89
CA VAL A 225 -3.30 -2.73 -11.33
C VAL A 225 -3.65 -1.28 -11.65
N ARG A 226 -2.73 -0.59 -12.31
CA ARG A 226 -2.90 0.79 -12.77
C ARG A 226 -3.08 0.79 -14.28
N GLU A 227 -4.29 1.11 -14.74
CA GLU A 227 -4.62 1.27 -16.15
C GLU A 227 -5.04 2.72 -16.44
N PRO A 228 -5.15 3.15 -17.71
CA PRO A 228 -5.54 4.52 -18.03
C PRO A 228 -6.92 4.94 -17.47
N TYR A 229 -7.82 3.98 -17.27
CA TYR A 229 -9.22 4.25 -16.89
C TYR A 229 -9.68 3.60 -15.58
N LYS A 230 -8.85 2.76 -14.98
CA LYS A 230 -9.18 2.00 -13.78
C LYS A 230 -7.93 1.71 -12.94
N LEU A 231 -8.10 1.83 -11.62
CA LEU A 231 -7.17 1.36 -10.62
C LEU A 231 -7.82 0.23 -9.83
N GLU A 232 -7.07 -0.83 -9.54
CA GLU A 232 -7.50 -1.93 -8.70
C GLU A 232 -6.41 -2.37 -7.73
N TRP A 233 -6.77 -2.44 -6.45
CA TRP A 233 -5.89 -2.94 -5.40
C TRP A 233 -6.29 -4.36 -5.03
N TYR A 234 -5.28 -5.21 -4.91
CA TYR A 234 -5.42 -6.60 -4.51
C TYR A 234 -4.51 -6.89 -3.33
N VAL A 235 -4.97 -7.76 -2.44
CA VAL A 235 -4.16 -8.39 -1.40
C VAL A 235 -4.39 -9.89 -1.51
N ASP A 236 -3.32 -10.66 -1.68
CA ASP A 236 -3.33 -12.12 -1.85
C ASP A 236 -4.33 -12.56 -2.94
N GLY A 237 -4.29 -11.87 -4.08
CA GLY A 237 -5.18 -12.12 -5.22
C GLY A 237 -6.63 -11.64 -5.03
N THR A 238 -7.02 -11.16 -3.85
CA THR A 238 -8.38 -10.68 -3.56
C THR A 238 -8.51 -9.19 -3.82
N LEU A 239 -9.45 -8.78 -4.68
CA LEU A 239 -9.77 -7.37 -4.95
C LEU A 239 -10.27 -6.67 -3.68
N LYS A 240 -9.61 -5.57 -3.27
CA LYS A 240 -9.97 -4.77 -2.10
C LYS A 240 -10.59 -3.42 -2.47
N ARG A 241 -10.09 -2.78 -3.52
CA ARG A 241 -10.53 -1.45 -3.96
C ARG A 241 -10.51 -1.37 -5.48
N ARG A 242 -11.52 -0.73 -6.06
CA ARG A 242 -11.57 -0.38 -7.49
C ARG A 242 -11.98 1.08 -7.65
N VAL A 243 -11.23 1.85 -8.43
CA VAL A 243 -11.52 3.25 -8.74
C VAL A 243 -11.45 3.47 -10.23
N TRP A 244 -12.40 4.25 -10.75
CA TRP A 244 -12.48 4.59 -12.17
C TRP A 244 -12.05 6.04 -12.41
N LEU A 245 -11.48 6.31 -13.59
CA LEU A 245 -11.25 7.68 -14.05
C LEU A 245 -12.58 8.39 -14.34
N TYR A 246 -13.54 7.70 -14.97
CA TYR A 246 -14.85 8.26 -15.30
C TYR A 246 -16.00 7.48 -14.67
N TYR A 247 -17.04 8.21 -14.29
CA TYR A 247 -18.29 7.69 -13.75
C TYR A 247 -19.47 8.20 -14.58
N GLY A 248 -20.34 7.28 -14.98
CA GLY A 248 -21.60 7.59 -15.68
C GLY A 248 -22.73 7.96 -14.73
N LYS A 249 -23.97 7.80 -15.21
CA LYS A 249 -25.18 7.97 -14.39
C LYS A 249 -25.14 7.04 -13.17
N PHE A 250 -25.70 7.50 -12.06
CA PHE A 250 -25.78 6.77 -10.78
C PHE A 250 -24.43 6.30 -10.20
N GLY A 251 -23.31 6.90 -10.64
CA GLY A 251 -21.98 6.54 -10.10
C GLY A 251 -21.41 5.23 -10.65
N LYS A 252 -21.95 4.69 -11.75
CA LYS A 252 -21.37 3.51 -12.41
C LYS A 252 -20.02 3.86 -13.04
N GLY A 253 -18.97 3.13 -12.69
CA GLY A 253 -17.65 3.27 -13.32
C GLY A 253 -17.67 2.94 -14.82
N LEU A 254 -16.89 3.69 -15.60
CA LEU A 254 -16.78 3.52 -17.06
C LEU A 254 -15.37 3.03 -17.42
N SER A 255 -15.30 1.86 -18.06
CA SER A 255 -14.09 1.37 -18.72
C SER A 255 -13.84 2.13 -20.03
N CYS A 256 -12.65 1.97 -20.63
CA CYS A 256 -12.32 2.52 -21.95
C CYS A 256 -13.41 2.23 -23.00
N ASN A 257 -13.78 0.96 -23.19
CA ASN A 257 -14.80 0.53 -24.17
C ASN A 257 -16.26 0.92 -23.84
N LYS A 258 -16.52 1.66 -22.75
CA LYS A 258 -17.87 2.11 -22.34
C LYS A 258 -17.99 3.62 -22.29
N GLN A 259 -16.95 4.31 -22.75
CA GLN A 259 -16.99 5.72 -23.07
C GLN A 259 -17.77 5.85 -24.38
N VAL A 260 -18.60 6.90 -24.45
CA VAL A 260 -19.37 7.21 -25.65
C VAL A 260 -19.15 8.69 -25.90
N ASP A 261 -18.74 9.04 -27.11
CA ASP A 261 -18.50 10.42 -27.52
C ASP A 261 -19.70 11.34 -27.24
N GLY A 262 -19.42 12.59 -26.86
CA GLY A 262 -20.40 13.61 -26.53
C GLY A 262 -21.14 13.39 -25.19
N LYS A 263 -20.85 12.32 -24.45
CA LYS A 263 -21.54 12.00 -23.20
C LYS A 263 -21.02 12.83 -22.03
N LYS A 264 -21.96 13.42 -21.26
CA LYS A 264 -21.67 14.04 -19.96
C LYS A 264 -21.38 12.96 -18.91
N VAL A 265 -20.19 13.01 -18.33
CA VAL A 265 -19.70 12.09 -17.28
C VAL A 265 -19.16 12.88 -16.08
N LYS A 266 -18.89 12.18 -14.98
CA LYS A 266 -18.10 12.71 -13.86
C LYS A 266 -16.68 12.17 -13.94
N ARG A 267 -15.68 13.04 -14.03
CA ARG A 267 -14.25 12.68 -13.98
C ARG A 267 -13.77 12.66 -12.53
N ASN A 268 -13.00 11.64 -12.15
CA ASN A 268 -12.22 11.62 -10.91
C ASN A 268 -11.02 12.54 -11.08
N ASN A 269 -11.01 13.67 -10.37
CA ASN A 269 -9.94 14.65 -10.51
C ASN A 269 -8.67 14.26 -9.73
N ILE A 270 -8.78 13.27 -8.84
CA ILE A 270 -7.67 12.73 -8.05
C ILE A 270 -6.99 11.55 -8.78
N TYR A 271 -7.50 11.16 -9.96
CA TYR A 271 -6.91 10.07 -10.71
C TYR A 271 -5.48 10.43 -11.14
N PRO A 272 -4.48 9.59 -10.85
CA PRO A 272 -3.07 9.87 -11.11
C PRO A 272 -2.82 10.00 -12.61
N VAL A 273 -1.92 10.91 -12.98
CA VAL A 273 -1.50 11.11 -14.37
C VAL A 273 0.02 10.98 -14.51
N GLY A 274 0.51 10.62 -15.70
CA GLY A 274 1.95 10.57 -15.97
C GLY A 274 2.71 9.47 -15.21
N PRO A 275 4.01 9.33 -15.48
CA PRO A 275 4.82 8.29 -14.88
C PRO A 275 5.24 8.65 -13.44
N MET A 276 5.50 7.64 -12.61
CA MET A 276 5.78 7.78 -11.17
C MET A 276 6.95 6.89 -10.75
N HIS A 277 7.70 7.32 -9.74
CA HIS A 277 8.68 6.48 -9.05
C HIS A 277 7.96 5.50 -8.14
N LEU A 278 8.56 4.32 -7.97
CA LEU A 278 8.16 3.31 -7.01
C LEU A 278 8.96 3.50 -5.72
N ILE A 279 8.27 3.44 -4.59
CA ILE A 279 8.87 3.69 -3.27
C ILE A 279 8.41 2.60 -2.30
N VAL A 280 9.37 2.05 -1.57
CA VAL A 280 9.11 1.21 -0.38
C VAL A 280 9.85 1.82 0.79
N ASN A 281 9.20 1.98 1.93
CA ASN A 281 9.87 2.46 3.13
C ASN A 281 9.29 1.80 4.38
N LEU A 282 10.10 1.80 5.44
CA LEU A 282 9.65 1.54 6.80
C LEU A 282 9.93 2.78 7.66
N SER A 283 8.93 3.64 7.84
CA SER A 283 9.03 4.79 8.72
C SER A 283 8.65 4.44 10.18
N ILE A 284 8.86 5.37 11.10
CA ILE A 284 8.42 5.31 12.49
C ILE A 284 7.36 6.41 12.70
N ALA A 285 6.13 6.02 13.03
CA ALA A 285 5.00 6.93 13.22
C ALA A 285 4.83 7.42 14.67
N GLY A 286 5.45 6.73 15.64
CA GLY A 286 5.31 7.04 17.06
C GLY A 286 6.59 6.77 17.85
N GLU A 287 6.62 7.21 19.10
CA GLU A 287 7.86 7.26 19.90
C GLU A 287 8.25 5.92 20.53
N ASN A 288 7.37 4.91 20.51
CA ASN A 288 7.55 3.66 21.23
C ASN A 288 7.48 2.39 20.33
N PRO A 289 8.21 2.33 19.20
CA PRO A 289 8.28 1.12 18.39
C PRO A 289 8.98 -0.02 19.14
N THR A 290 8.51 -1.25 18.97
CA THR A 290 9.10 -2.46 19.60
C THR A 290 10.26 -3.02 18.78
N LEU A 291 11.50 -2.68 19.14
CA LEU A 291 12.72 -3.07 18.42
C LEU A 291 13.47 -4.26 19.09
N PRO A 292 14.25 -5.07 18.35
CA PRO A 292 14.43 -5.04 16.89
C PRO A 292 13.22 -5.59 16.13
N ASN A 293 12.99 -5.06 14.93
CA ASN A 293 11.88 -5.46 14.06
C ASN A 293 12.21 -5.04 12.63
N THR A 294 11.51 -5.61 11.64
CA THR A 294 11.86 -5.40 10.23
C THR A 294 10.62 -5.43 9.34
N MET A 295 10.70 -4.71 8.22
CA MET A 295 9.88 -5.00 7.04
C MET A 295 10.70 -5.90 6.14
N GLU A 296 10.17 -7.08 5.82
CA GLU A 296 10.84 -8.09 5.00
C GLU A 296 10.21 -8.09 3.61
N ILE A 297 11.02 -8.01 2.56
CA ILE A 297 10.59 -7.93 1.17
C ILE A 297 11.22 -9.10 0.42
N ASP A 298 10.36 -9.96 -0.12
CA ASP A 298 10.76 -11.12 -0.92
C ASP A 298 11.00 -10.72 -2.38
N TYR A 299 10.05 -10.01 -2.98
CA TYR A 299 10.25 -9.51 -4.33
C TYR A 299 9.44 -8.25 -4.61
N ILE A 300 9.88 -7.53 -5.65
CA ILE A 300 9.12 -6.48 -6.32
C ILE A 300 9.08 -6.78 -7.81
N LYS A 301 7.89 -6.72 -8.40
CA LYS A 301 7.67 -6.95 -9.84
C LYS A 301 6.83 -5.84 -10.44
N ILE A 302 7.17 -5.43 -11.66
CA ILE A 302 6.37 -4.52 -12.46
C ILE A 302 6.10 -5.16 -13.81
N TYR A 303 4.84 -5.12 -14.22
CA TYR A 303 4.40 -5.62 -15.52
C TYR A 303 3.77 -4.50 -16.33
N LYS A 304 3.95 -4.53 -17.65
CA LYS A 304 3.26 -3.62 -18.59
C LYS A 304 2.49 -4.43 -19.61
N ARG A 305 1.39 -3.87 -20.13
CA ARG A 305 0.74 -4.50 -21.29
C ARG A 305 1.68 -4.40 -22.48
N LYS A 306 1.78 -5.48 -23.25
CA LYS A 306 2.46 -5.44 -24.54
C LYS A 306 1.87 -4.31 -25.39
N THR A 307 2.73 -3.50 -26.00
CA THR A 307 2.30 -2.64 -27.11
C THR A 307 1.97 -3.57 -28.27
N GLY A 308 0.76 -3.47 -28.83
CA GLY A 308 0.37 -4.28 -29.98
C GLY A 308 1.42 -4.18 -31.08
N SER A 309 1.88 -5.33 -31.57
CA SER A 309 2.76 -5.47 -32.73
C SER A 309 2.12 -4.92 -33.99
#